data_AF-A0A367Z6S6-F1
#
_entry.id   AF-A0A367Z6S6-F1
#
_cell.length_a   1.000
_cell.length_b   1.000
_cell.length_c   1.000
_cell.angle_alpha   90.00
_cell.angle_beta   90.00
_cell.angle_gamma   90.00
#
_symmetry.space_group_name_H-M   'P 1'
#
loop_
_entity.id
_entity.type
_entity.pdbx_description
1 polymer ?
#
loop_
_entity_poly.entity_id
_entity_poly.type
_entity_poly.pdbx_seq_one_letter_code
_entity_poly.pdbx_strand_id
1 'polypeptide(L)' 'MVEASVEQQLKDLLERLSAYIEQYHGGSVTFLSFDGKVLKVRLGGACLGCPLLPTTLHGWVEGTVKQFFPQIERVESEA' A
#
# COMPACT_ATOMS: atom_id res chain seq x y z
N MET A 1 -23.68 -14.38 -4.04
CA MET A 1 -22.28 -14.40 -3.57
C MET A 1 -21.62 -13.22 -4.26
N VAL A 2 -21.37 -12.12 -3.54
CA VAL A 2 -20.76 -10.94 -4.16
C VAL A 2 -19.25 -11.21 -4.17
N GLU A 3 -18.71 -11.57 -5.33
CA GLU A 3 -17.27 -11.53 -5.53
C GLU A 3 -16.84 -10.08 -5.30
N ALA A 4 -16.17 -9.82 -4.17
CA ALA A 4 -15.60 -8.51 -3.91
C ALA A 4 -14.65 -8.18 -5.07
N SER A 5 -14.83 -7.00 -5.68
CA SER A 5 -13.95 -6.56 -6.76
C SER A 5 -12.50 -6.53 -6.26
N VAL A 6 -11.54 -6.77 -7.15
CA VAL A 6 -10.10 -6.71 -6.82
C VAL A 6 -9.77 -5.39 -6.11
N GLU A 7 -10.41 -4.30 -6.50
CA GLU A 7 -10.29 -3.01 -5.84
C GLU A 7 -10.71 -3.03 -4.37
N GLN A 8 -11.83 -3.68 -4.03
CA GLN A 8 -12.27 -3.79 -2.64
C GLN A 8 -11.28 -4.63 -1.81
N GLN A 9 -10.79 -5.74 -2.38
CA GLN A 9 -9.79 -6.57 -1.70
C GLN A 9 -8.47 -5.80 -1.47
N LEU A 10 -8.08 -4.94 -2.42
CA LEU A 10 -6.92 -4.05 -2.29
C LEU A 10 -7.13 -3.02 -1.19
N LYS A 11 -8.31 -2.38 -1.12
CA LYS A 11 -8.65 -1.44 -0.05
C LYS A 11 -8.56 -2.11 1.32
N ASP A 12 -9.14 -3.29 1.47
CA ASP A 12 -9.13 -4.05 2.73
C ASP A 12 -7.69 -4.46 3.13
N LEU A 13 -6.85 -4.86 2.16
CA LEU A 13 -5.44 -5.15 2.43
C LEU A 13 -4.70 -3.89 2.88
N LEU A 14 -4.83 -2.79 2.14
CA LEU A 14 -4.14 -1.54 2.43
C LEU A 14 -4.56 -0.94 3.77
N GLU A 15 -5.83 -1.08 4.18
CA GLU A 15 -6.30 -0.67 5.50
C GLU A 15 -5.57 -1.43 6.63
N ARG A 16 -5.44 -2.75 6.49
CA ARG A 16 -4.69 -3.58 7.44
C ARG A 16 -3.21 -3.22 7.48
N LEU A 17 -2.61 -2.97 6.31
CA LEU A 17 -1.22 -2.52 6.23
C LEU A 17 -1.07 -1.15 6.88
N SER A 18 -1.99 -0.21 6.65
CA SER A 18 -1.95 1.11 7.26
C SER A 18 -2.01 1.01 8.78
N ALA A 19 -2.91 0.21 9.34
CA ALA A 19 -2.99 0.02 10.80
C ALA A 19 -1.69 -0.55 11.39
N TYR A 20 -1.05 -1.50 10.70
CA TYR A 20 0.24 -2.04 11.11
C TYR A 20 1.35 -0.97 11.04
N ILE A 21 1.43 -0.24 9.92
CA ILE A 21 2.45 0.81 9.74
C ILE A 21 2.24 1.92 10.78
N GLU A 22 1.00 2.30 11.07
CA GLU A 22 0.68 3.34 12.05
C GLU A 22 1.10 2.90 13.46
N GLN A 23 0.77 1.67 13.84
CA GLN A 23 1.05 1.14 15.17
C GLN A 23 2.54 0.93 15.43
N TYR A 24 3.32 0.48 14.44
CA TYR A 24 4.71 0.05 14.65
C TYR A 24 5.75 0.99 14.04
N HIS A 25 5.38 1.79 13.04
CA HIS A 25 6.29 2.63 12.26
C HIS A 25 5.85 4.10 12.18
N GLY A 26 4.68 4.45 12.74
CA GLY A 26 4.12 5.80 12.74
C GLY A 26 3.68 6.30 11.36
N GLY A 27 3.66 5.44 10.34
CA GLY A 27 3.28 5.80 8.97
C GLY A 27 1.87 5.36 8.60
N SER A 28 1.50 5.59 7.36
CA SER A 28 0.21 5.16 6.80
C SER A 28 0.36 4.86 5.31
N VAL A 29 -0.57 4.06 4.80
CA VAL A 29 -0.74 3.83 3.37
C VAL A 29 -2.22 3.98 3.04
N THR A 30 -2.53 4.71 1.97
CA THR A 30 -3.90 4.95 1.54
C THR A 30 -4.06 4.57 0.08
N PHE A 31 -5.14 3.87 -0.24
CA PHE A 31 -5.52 3.58 -1.62
C PHE A 31 -5.88 4.89 -2.35
N LEU A 32 -5.32 5.09 -3.55
CA LEU A 32 -5.72 6.20 -4.44
C LEU A 32 -6.53 5.68 -5.62
N SER A 33 -5.95 4.78 -6.42
CA SER A 33 -6.60 4.22 -7.61
C SER A 33 -5.93 2.93 -8.06
N PHE A 34 -6.64 2.15 -8.86
CA PHE A 34 -6.12 0.94 -9.49
C PHE A 34 -6.66 0.83 -10.91
N ASP A 35 -5.77 0.65 -11.89
CA ASP A 35 -6.15 0.58 -13.33
C ASP A 35 -6.21 -0.86 -13.87
N GLY A 36 -6.07 -1.87 -13.01
CA GLY A 36 -5.98 -3.28 -13.38
C GLY A 36 -4.55 -3.83 -13.42
N LYS A 37 -3.53 -2.96 -13.52
CA LYS A 37 -2.10 -3.34 -13.57
C LYS A 37 -1.24 -2.54 -12.61
N VAL A 38 -1.56 -1.27 -12.41
CA VAL A 38 -0.85 -0.29 -11.60
C VAL A 38 -1.73 0.13 -10.44
N LEU A 39 -1.22 -0.08 -9.23
CA LEU A 39 -1.86 0.39 -8.00
C LEU A 39 -1.19 1.69 -7.56
N LYS A 40 -1.98 2.74 -7.40
CA LYS A 40 -1.53 4.01 -6.84
C LYS A 40 -1.90 4.08 -5.36
N VAL A 41 -0.90 4.41 -4.55
CA VAL A 41 -1.07 4.61 -3.11
C VAL A 41 -0.49 5.95 -2.67
N ARG A 42 -1.00 6.48 -1.58
CA ARG A 42 -0.36 7.56 -0.85
C ARG A 42 0.33 6.97 0.37
N LEU A 43 1.61 7.29 0.53
CA LEU A 43 2.33 6.97 1.76
C LEU A 43 2.34 8.22 2.65
N GLY A 44 2.01 8.05 3.93
CA GLY A 44 1.91 9.14 4.90
C GLY A 44 2.59 8.78 6.21
N GLY A 45 2.71 9.77 7.11
CA GLY A 45 3.07 9.58 8.52
C GLY A 45 4.49 9.10 8.83
N ALA A 46 5.21 8.47 7.89
CA ALA A 46 6.53 7.89 8.12
C ALA A 46 7.47 8.93 8.76
N CYS A 47 7.83 8.66 10.02
CA CYS A 47 8.42 9.56 11.00
C CYS A 47 9.22 10.76 10.46
N LEU A 48 8.90 11.93 11.02
CA LEU A 48 9.81 13.05 11.28
C LEU A 48 11.23 12.54 11.67
N GLY A 49 12.12 12.33 10.68
CA GLY A 49 13.55 12.12 10.93
C GLY A 49 14.23 10.87 10.36
N CYS A 50 13.58 9.99 9.59
CA CYS A 50 14.27 8.81 9.02
C CYS A 50 14.30 8.83 7.47
N PRO A 51 15.45 9.17 6.85
CA PRO A 51 15.55 9.45 5.41
C PRO A 51 15.45 8.22 4.50
N LEU A 52 15.49 7.01 5.06
CA LEU A 52 15.43 5.74 4.32
C LEU A 52 14.00 5.17 4.18
N LEU A 53 13.02 5.79 4.84
CA LEU A 53 11.66 5.24 4.97
C LEU A 53 10.83 5.21 3.68
N PRO A 54 10.81 6.24 2.80
CA PRO A 54 9.88 6.24 1.67
C PRO A 54 10.10 5.07 0.71
N THR A 55 11.36 4.82 0.33
CA THR A 55 11.76 3.71 -0.53
C THR A 55 11.58 2.35 0.13
N THR A 56 11.87 2.23 1.44
CA THR A 56 11.75 0.95 2.16
C THR A 56 10.28 0.59 2.40
N LEU A 57 9.47 1.57 2.80
CA LEU A 57 8.04 1.40 3.02
C LEU A 57 7.31 1.11 1.71
N HIS A 58 7.63 1.86 0.65
CA HIS A 58 7.11 1.61 -0.69
C HIS A 58 7.43 0.20 -1.16
N GLY A 59 8.69 -0.24 -1.05
CA GLY A 59 9.11 -1.58 -1.46
C GLY A 59 8.44 -2.70 -0.64
N TRP A 60 8.26 -2.49 0.67
CA TRP A 60 7.53 -3.45 1.51
C TRP A 60 6.04 -3.53 1.17
N VAL A 61 5.39 -2.39 0.95
CA VAL A 61 3.98 -2.33 0.51
C VAL A 61 3.85 -3.01 -0.86
N GLU A 62 4.71 -2.67 -1.82
CA GLU A 62 4.69 -3.26 -3.15
C GLU A 62 4.90 -4.79 -3.11
N GLY A 63 5.90 -5.26 -2.37
CA GLY A 63 6.17 -6.69 -2.22
C GLY A 63 4.99 -7.43 -1.58
N THR A 64 4.40 -6.85 -0.53
CA THR A 64 3.26 -7.44 0.15
C THR A 64 2.03 -7.50 -0.76
N VAL A 65 1.71 -6.41 -1.45
CA VAL A 65 0.59 -6.37 -2.41
C VAL A 65 0.79 -7.42 -3.50
N LYS A 66 1.98 -7.50 -4.11
CA LYS A 66 2.28 -8.49 -5.16
C LYS A 66 2.19 -9.94 -4.70
N GLN A 67 2.41 -10.21 -3.40
CA GLN A 67 2.24 -11.55 -2.84
C GLN A 67 0.78 -12.03 -2.88
N PHE A 68 -0.17 -11.12 -2.66
CA PHE A 68 -1.60 -11.42 -2.70
C PHE A 68 -2.23 -11.18 -4.07
N PHE A 69 -1.66 -10.26 -4.84
CA PHE A 69 -2.15 -9.83 -6.16
C PHE A 69 -1.01 -9.86 -7.18
N PRO A 70 -0.59 -11.06 -7.63
CA PRO A 70 0.52 -11.20 -8.58
C PRO A 70 0.24 -10.57 -9.95
N GLN A 71 -1.02 -10.22 -10.25
CA GLN A 71 -1.41 -9.50 -11.47
C GLN A 71 -0.99 -8.02 -11.46
N ILE A 72 -0.61 -7.46 -10.31
CA ILE A 72 -0.16 -6.07 -10.20
C ILE A 72 1.29 -5.98 -10.68
N GLU A 73 1.50 -5.22 -11.76
CA GLU A 73 2.82 -5.03 -12.37
C GLU A 73 3.70 -4.09 -11.53
N ARG A 74 3.12 -3.01 -11.00
CA ARG A 74 3.83 -2.01 -10.20
C ARG A 74 2.91 -1.27 -9.21
N VAL A 75 3.50 -0.82 -8.11
CA VAL A 75 2.86 0.10 -7.17
C VAL A 75 3.52 1.48 -7.31
N GLU A 76 2.73 2.52 -7.50
CA GLU A 76 3.21 3.91 -7.54
C GLU A 76 2.83 4.60 -6.23
N SER A 77 3.77 5.35 -5.64
CA SER A 77 3.51 6.17 -4.45
C SER A 77 3.54 7.65 -4.80
N GLU A 78 2.50 8.38 -4.40
CA GLU A 78 2.50 9.85 -4.37
C GLU A 78 2.91 10.33 -2.97
N ALA A 79 3.79 11.33 -2.93
CA ALA A 79 4.31 11.95 -1.72
C ALA A 79 3.32 12.94 -1.08
#